data_AF-A0A3C0BSX0-F1
#
_entry.id   AF-A0A3C0BSX0-F1
#
_cell.length_a   1.000
_cell.length_b   1.000
_cell.length_c   1.000
_cell.angle_alpha   90.00
_cell.angle_beta   90.00
_cell.angle_gamma   90.00
#
_symmetry.space_group_name_H-M   'P 1'
#
loop_
_entity.id
_entity.type
_entity.pdbx_description
1 polymer ?
#
loop_
_entity_poly.entity_id
_entity_poly.type
_entity_poly.pdbx_seq_one_letter_code
_entity_poly.pdbx_strand_id
1 'polypeptide(L)'
;MTQDPKEFCRRFGLTYVETSALPLRRRRCGKGFAYRDGAGKTISDKALKKRINQLTIPPAWSEVCIAADELAHIQAIGRDAEGRLQYRYHPD
;
A
#
# COMPACT_ATOMS: atom_id res chain seq x y z
N MET A 1 -16.48 15.42 -16.98
CA MET A 1 -16.90 14.08 -16.53
C MET A 1 -15.89 13.61 -15.50
N THR A 2 -16.06 14.02 -14.25
CA THR A 2 -15.19 13.58 -13.15
C THR A 2 -15.87 12.35 -12.59
N GLN A 3 -15.45 11.15 -13.01
CA GLN A 3 -15.99 9.93 -12.42
C GLN A 3 -15.59 9.92 -10.94
N ASP A 4 -16.57 9.93 -10.05
CA ASP A 4 -16.34 9.81 -8.62
C ASP A 4 -15.52 8.54 -8.36
N PRO A 5 -14.32 8.63 -7.74
CA PRO A 5 -13.48 7.46 -7.52
C PRO A 5 -14.18 6.41 -6.64
N LYS A 6 -15.13 6.85 -5.81
CA LYS A 6 -16.02 5.96 -5.04
C LYS A 6 -16.96 5.16 -5.93
N GLU A 7 -17.50 5.76 -6.99
CA GLU A 7 -18.41 5.09 -7.92
C GLU A 7 -17.67 4.09 -8.81
N PHE A 8 -16.46 4.43 -9.25
CA PHE A 8 -15.55 3.49 -9.91
C PHE A 8 -15.30 2.28 -9.01
N CYS A 9 -14.88 2.51 -7.76
CA CYS A 9 -14.63 1.45 -6.80
C CYS A 9 -15.86 0.53 -6.63
N ARG A 10 -17.05 1.12 -6.42
CA ARG A 10 -18.30 0.36 -6.28
C ARG A 10 -18.64 -0.48 -7.52
N ARG A 11 -18.38 0.03 -8.71
CA ARG A 11 -18.66 -0.68 -9.98
C ARG A 11 -17.71 -1.87 -10.20
N PHE A 12 -16.46 -1.75 -9.79
CA PHE A 12 -15.43 -2.79 -9.97
C PHE A 12 -15.25 -3.69 -8.74
N GLY A 13 -16.09 -3.55 -7.71
CA GLY A 13 -15.96 -4.30 -6.46
C GLY A 13 -14.71 -3.95 -5.65
N LEU A 14 -14.09 -2.80 -5.94
CA LEU A 14 -12.93 -2.29 -5.21
C LEU A 14 -13.38 -1.49 -3.99
N THR A 15 -12.53 -1.47 -2.98
CA THR A 15 -12.73 -0.65 -1.78
C THR A 15 -12.08 0.72 -1.98
N TYR A 16 -12.89 1.78 -1.84
CA TYR A 16 -12.36 3.13 -1.79
C TYR A 16 -11.66 3.34 -0.44
N VAL A 17 -10.33 3.51 -0.47
CA VAL A 17 -9.50 3.84 0.69
C VAL A 17 -8.82 5.20 0.52
N GLU A 18 -8.80 6.01 1.57
CA GLU A 18 -7.99 7.22 1.55
C GLU A 18 -6.51 6.90 1.76
N THR A 19 -5.63 7.66 1.10
CA THR A 19 -4.17 7.48 1.16
C THR A 19 -3.64 7.60 2.59
N SER A 20 -4.23 8.49 3.39
CA SER A 20 -3.89 8.69 4.80
C SER A 20 -4.39 7.57 5.72
N ALA A 21 -5.34 6.77 5.25
CA ALA A 21 -5.96 5.68 6.01
C ALA A 21 -5.26 4.33 5.82
N LEU A 22 -4.19 4.26 5.03
CA LEU A 22 -3.44 3.03 4.80
C LEU A 22 -2.74 2.57 6.10
N PRO A 23 -3.14 1.43 6.69
CA PRO A 23 -2.74 1.09 8.04
C PRO A 23 -1.35 0.45 8.11
N LEU A 24 -0.86 -0.15 7.02
CA LEU A 24 0.40 -0.87 7.04
C LEU A 24 1.55 0.08 6.69
N ARG A 25 2.65 0.00 7.44
CA ARG A 25 3.87 0.77 7.18
C ARG A 25 5.04 -0.15 6.91
N ARG A 26 5.83 0.16 5.88
CA ARG A 26 7.08 -0.53 5.58
C ARG A 26 8.24 0.17 6.27
N ARG A 27 9.10 -0.60 6.94
CA ARG A 27 10.32 -0.12 7.60
C ARG A 27 11.51 -0.97 7.17
N ARG A 28 12.66 -0.35 6.93
CA ARG A 28 13.91 -1.08 6.69
C ARG A 28 14.33 -1.83 7.96
N CYS A 29 14.71 -3.10 7.84
CA CYS A 29 15.15 -3.95 8.94
C CYS A 29 16.27 -4.88 8.46
N GLY A 30 17.49 -4.66 8.94
CA GLY A 30 18.67 -5.40 8.49
C GLY A 30 18.86 -5.34 6.96
N LYS A 31 18.90 -6.51 6.32
CA LYS A 31 19.06 -6.64 4.86
C LYS A 31 17.73 -6.51 4.08
N GLY A 32 16.59 -6.34 4.75
CA GLY A 32 15.28 -6.35 4.10
C GLY A 32 14.30 -5.35 4.70
N PHE A 33 13.02 -5.70 4.64
CA PHE A 33 11.91 -4.88 5.12
C PHE A 33 11.07 -5.62 6.16
N ALA A 34 10.63 -4.88 7.17
CA ALA A 34 9.61 -5.29 8.12
C ALA A 34 8.35 -4.45 7.88
N TYR A 35 7.19 -5.04 8.13
CA TYR A 35 5.90 -4.37 8.00
C TYR A 35 5.27 -4.24 9.38
N ARG A 36 4.63 -3.10 9.65
CA ARG A 36 3.90 -2.84 10.88
C ARG A 36 2.47 -2.43 10.56
N ASP A 37 1.53 -2.76 11.44
CA ASP A 37 0.16 -2.27 11.32
C ASP A 37 -0.02 -0.88 11.96
N GLY A 38 -1.24 -0.37 11.95
CA GLY A 38 -1.60 0.94 12.51
C GLY A 38 -1.36 1.05 14.02
N ALA A 39 -1.40 -0.07 14.75
CA ALA A 39 -1.06 -0.15 16.17
C ALA A 39 0.46 -0.32 16.42
N GLY A 40 1.28 -0.39 15.36
CA GLY A 40 2.73 -0.53 15.47
C GLY A 40 3.24 -1.95 15.73
N LYS A 41 2.35 -2.96 15.73
CA LYS A 41 2.71 -4.37 15.86
C LYS A 41 3.38 -4.85 14.58
N THR A 42 4.42 -5.65 14.73
CA THR A 42 5.14 -6.20 13.56
C THR A 42 4.29 -7.29 12.92
N ILE A 43 3.98 -7.12 11.64
CA ILE A 43 3.30 -8.11 10.83
C ILE A 43 4.24 -9.30 10.63
N SER A 44 3.81 -10.45 11.15
CA SER A 44 4.50 -11.75 10.95
C SER A 44 3.79 -12.62 9.92
N ASP A 45 2.60 -12.22 9.48
CA ASP A 45 1.79 -12.95 8.52
C ASP A 45 2.52 -13.15 7.19
N LYS A 46 2.64 -14.41 6.77
CA LYS A 46 3.38 -14.79 5.56
C LYS A 46 2.60 -14.48 4.29
N ALA A 47 1.28 -14.61 4.31
CA ALA A 47 0.42 -14.36 3.14
C ALA A 47 0.42 -12.88 2.79
N LEU A 48 0.25 -12.02 3.78
CA LEU A 48 0.33 -10.57 3.65
C LEU A 48 1.72 -10.14 3.16
N LYS A 49 2.81 -10.66 3.73
CA LYS A 49 4.17 -10.38 3.24
C LYS A 49 4.35 -10.78 1.77
N LYS A 50 3.85 -11.96 1.38
CA LYS A 50 3.91 -12.44 -0.01
C LYS A 50 3.17 -11.49 -0.95
N ARG A 51 1.94 -11.09 -0.59
CA ARG A 51 1.16 -10.10 -1.34
C ARG A 51 1.90 -8.78 -1.49
N ILE A 52 2.43 -8.22 -0.39
CA ILE A 52 3.15 -6.94 -0.45
C ILE A 52 4.37 -7.04 -1.37
N ASN A 53 5.09 -8.16 -1.33
CA ASN A 53 6.22 -8.39 -2.22
C ASN A 53 5.80 -8.46 -3.71
N GLN A 54 4.59 -8.95 -4.02
CA GLN A 54 4.05 -8.96 -5.38
C GLN A 54 3.73 -7.56 -5.92
N LEU A 55 3.44 -6.58 -5.05
CA LEU A 55 3.24 -5.18 -5.44
C LEU A 55 4.49 -4.52 -6.05
N THR A 56 5.66 -5.18 -5.97
CA THR A 56 6.91 -4.72 -6.59
C THR A 56 7.23 -3.27 -6.21
N ILE A 57 7.10 -2.96 -4.91
CA ILE A 57 7.38 -1.62 -4.39
C ILE A 57 8.89 -1.42 -4.38
N PRO A 58 9.45 -0.46 -5.14
CA PRO A 58 10.89 -0.26 -5.23
C PRO A 58 11.54 -0.09 -3.85
N PRO A 59 12.74 -0.66 -3.62
CA PRO A 59 13.41 -0.60 -2.33
C PRO A 59 13.85 0.83 -1.95
N ALA A 60 14.02 1.70 -2.95
CA ALA A 60 14.35 3.11 -2.75
C ALA A 60 13.20 3.94 -2.16
N TRP A 61 11.97 3.43 -2.17
CA TRP A 61 10.85 4.20 -1.63
C TRP A 61 10.89 4.30 -0.11
N SER A 62 10.70 5.52 0.39
CA SER A 62 10.63 5.88 1.80
C SER A 62 9.19 6.19 2.22
N GLU A 63 8.92 6.17 3.53
CA GLU A 63 7.59 6.48 4.11
C GLU A 63 6.44 5.70 3.45
N VAL A 64 6.71 4.43 3.14
CA VAL A 64 5.76 3.60 2.40
C VAL A 64 4.61 3.16 3.30
N CYS A 65 3.39 3.51 2.90
CA CYS A 65 2.14 3.03 3.47
C CYS A 65 1.46 2.07 2.49
N ILE A 66 0.86 1.00 3.01
CA ILE A 66 0.31 -0.11 2.21
C ILE A 66 -1.09 -0.44 2.73
N ALA A 67 -2.00 -0.82 1.82
CA ALA A 67 -3.34 -1.25 2.16
C ALA A 67 -3.32 -2.62 2.84
N ALA A 68 -4.12 -2.79 3.89
CA ALA A 68 -4.36 -4.12 4.46
C ALA A 68 -5.30 -4.94 3.56
N ASP A 69 -6.25 -4.28 2.90
CA ASP A 69 -7.23 -4.91 2.01
C ASP A 69 -6.68 -5.08 0.60
N GLU A 70 -6.84 -6.25 -0.01
CA GLU A 70 -6.37 -6.52 -1.36
C GLU A 70 -7.23 -5.86 -2.43
N LEU A 71 -8.51 -5.63 -2.18
CA LEU A 71 -9.43 -4.98 -3.12
C LEU A 71 -9.35 -3.45 -3.03
N ALA A 72 -8.45 -2.91 -2.21
CA ALA A 72 -8.23 -1.47 -2.14
C ALA A 72 -7.72 -0.92 -3.49
N HIS A 73 -8.42 0.07 -4.04
CA HIS A 73 -8.02 0.68 -5.32
C HIS A 73 -6.60 1.27 -5.30
N ILE A 74 -6.13 1.73 -4.14
CA ILE A 74 -4.73 2.08 -3.88
C ILE A 74 -4.13 0.99 -2.99
N GLN A 75 -3.10 0.32 -3.49
CA GLN A 75 -2.39 -0.73 -2.79
C GLN A 75 -1.23 -0.19 -1.95
N ALA A 76 -0.47 0.78 -2.46
CA ALA A 76 0.61 1.39 -1.72
C ALA A 76 0.87 2.83 -2.14
N ILE A 77 1.41 3.61 -1.22
CA ILE A 77 1.95 4.94 -1.47
C ILE A 77 3.33 5.03 -0.83
N GLY A 78 4.17 5.90 -1.35
CA GLY A 78 5.45 6.22 -0.74
C GLY A 78 6.14 7.37 -1.44
N ARG A 79 7.30 7.77 -0.93
CA ARG A 79 8.17 8.75 -1.58
C ARG A 79 9.30 8.04 -2.30
N ASP A 80 9.58 8.39 -3.55
CA ASP A 80 10.75 7.87 -4.26
C ASP A 80 12.08 8.45 -3.71
N ALA A 81 13.19 8.08 -4.35
CA ALA A 81 14.53 8.56 -3.96
C ALA A 81 14.70 10.08 -4.10
N GLU A 82 13.88 10.73 -4.94
CA GLU A 82 13.85 12.17 -5.17
C GLU A 82 12.82 12.88 -4.27
N GLY A 83 12.16 12.14 -3.38
CA GLY A 83 11.16 12.68 -2.45
C GLY A 83 9.77 12.89 -3.05
N ARG A 84 9.53 12.46 -4.29
CA ARG A 84 8.22 12.62 -4.96
C ARG A 84 7.24 11.55 -4.48
N LEU A 85 5.98 11.95 -4.30
CA LEU A 85 4.91 11.01 -3.95
C LEU A 85 4.59 10.09 -5.13
N GLN A 86 4.66 8.80 -4.88
CA GLN A 86 4.37 7.74 -5.82
C GLN A 86 3.25 6.83 -5.30
N TYR A 87 2.45 6.33 -6.22
CA TYR A 87 1.27 5.51 -5.94
C TYR A 87 1.37 4.16 -6.66
N ARG A 88 0.89 3.11 -6.00
CA ARG A 88 0.63 1.79 -6.58
C ARG A 88 -0.85 1.53 -6.46
N TYR A 89 -1.50 1.35 -7.60
CA TYR A 89 -2.91 1.01 -7.69
C TYR A 89 -3.10 -0.51 -7.67
N HIS A 90 -4.33 -0.94 -7.43
CA HIS A 90 -4.71 -2.34 -7.64
C HIS A 90 -4.42 -2.73 -9.09
N PRO A 91 -3.72 -3.85 -9.34
CA PRO A 91 -3.65 -4.41 -10.69
C PRO A 91 -5.05 -4.93 -11.06
N ASP A 92 -5.60 -4.47 -12.18
CA ASP A 92 -6.90 -4.92 -12.72
C ASP A 92 -7.02 -6.45 -12.80
#